data_AF-A0A2W7JQA3-F1
#
_entry.id   AF-A0A2W7JQA3-F1
#
_cell.length_a   1.000
_cell.length_b   1.000
_cell.length_c   1.000
_cell.angle_alpha   90.00
_cell.angle_beta   90.00
_cell.angle_gamma   90.00
#
_symmetry.space_group_name_H-M   'P 1'
#
loop_
_entity.id
_entity.type
_entity.pdbx_description
1 polymer ?
#
loop_
_entity_poly.entity_id
_entity_poly.type
_entity_poly.pdbx_seq_one_letter_code
_entity_poly.pdbx_strand_id
1 'polypeptide(L)'
;MSGHNHDLRNDFIEALKEITALMSIAYEQTGPVPDDHALAQAGLENGGEIVLDYIDHNEAGIAFEHLLYMINEPPLIVSEKCTKILARIAKTLEMPFTGDERSRL
;
A
#
# COMPACT_ATOMS: atom_id res chain seq x y z
N MET A 1 -22.77 12.87 11.85
CA MET A 1 -22.22 11.82 10.96
C MET A 1 -20.71 11.99 10.97
N SER A 2 -19.97 11.15 11.71
CA SER A 2 -18.52 11.35 11.89
C SER A 2 -17.74 10.09 12.29
N GLY A 3 -18.38 8.91 12.29
CA GLY A 3 -17.73 7.65 12.72
C GLY A 3 -16.94 6.91 11.64
N HIS A 4 -17.22 7.13 10.34
CA HIS A 4 -16.66 6.29 9.27
C HIS A 4 -15.26 6.69 8.77
N ASN A 5 -14.85 7.95 8.93
CA ASN A 5 -13.61 8.45 8.32
C ASN A 5 -12.35 8.15 9.16
N HIS A 6 -12.51 8.06 10.49
CA HIS A 6 -11.40 7.69 11.38
C HIS A 6 -10.97 6.23 11.17
N ASP A 7 -11.91 5.34 10.86
CA ASP A 7 -11.60 3.93 10.61
C ASP A 7 -10.81 3.77 9.31
N LEU A 8 -11.19 4.50 8.25
CA LEU A 8 -10.50 4.43 6.96
C LEU A 8 -9.05 4.95 7.02
N ARG A 9 -8.82 6.12 7.63
CA ARG A 9 -7.46 6.66 7.80
C ARG A 9 -6.59 5.71 8.63
N ASN A 10 -7.13 5.15 9.71
CA ASN A 10 -6.39 4.21 10.56
C ASN A 10 -6.05 2.93 9.81
N ASP A 11 -6.95 2.43 8.96
CA ASP A 11 -6.70 1.28 8.10
C ASP A 11 -5.53 1.55 7.13
N PHE A 12 -5.50 2.72 6.48
CA PHE A 12 -4.36 3.11 5.65
C PHE A 12 -3.04 3.16 6.44
N ILE A 13 -3.04 3.81 7.61
CA ILE A 13 -1.85 3.93 8.45
C ILE A 13 -1.36 2.54 8.89
N GLU A 14 -2.27 1.64 9.24
CA GLU A 14 -1.90 0.29 9.68
C GLU A 14 -1.35 -0.56 8.52
N ALA A 15 -1.94 -0.48 7.32
CA ALA A 15 -1.40 -1.14 6.13
C ALA A 15 -0.01 -0.59 5.75
N LEU A 16 0.14 0.74 5.79
CA LEU A 16 1.39 1.41 5.44
C LEU A 16 2.56 0.96 6.31
N LYS A 17 2.36 0.74 7.63
CA LYS A 17 3.45 0.28 8.52
C LYS A 17 4.16 -0.96 8.01
N GLU A 18 3.40 -1.92 7.50
CA GLU A 18 3.97 -3.16 6.97
C GLU A 18 4.57 -2.95 5.58
N ILE A 19 3.84 -2.25 4.70
CA ILE A 19 4.25 -2.05 3.31
C ILE A 19 5.53 -1.21 3.22
N THR A 20 5.65 -0.14 4.01
CA THR A 20 6.88 0.68 4.02
C THR A 20 8.05 -0.10 4.61
N ALA A 21 7.83 -0.92 5.64
CA ALA A 21 8.88 -1.79 6.17
C ALA A 21 9.37 -2.81 5.14
N LEU A 22 8.45 -3.46 4.41
CA LEU A 22 8.79 -4.37 3.30
C LEU A 22 9.51 -3.65 2.17
N MET A 23 9.07 -2.44 1.83
CA MET A 23 9.72 -1.61 0.81
C MET A 23 11.15 -1.26 1.21
N SER A 24 11.38 -0.81 2.45
CA SER A 24 12.72 -0.52 2.96
C SER A 24 13.63 -1.75 2.89
N ILE A 25 13.12 -2.93 3.28
CA ILE A 25 13.86 -4.19 3.17
C ILE A 25 14.21 -4.49 1.70
N ALA A 26 13.27 -4.28 0.77
CA ALA A 26 13.50 -4.51 -0.65
C ALA A 26 14.61 -3.59 -1.22
N TYR A 27 14.61 -2.30 -0.86
CA TYR A 27 15.67 -1.36 -1.22
C TYR A 27 17.02 -1.76 -0.60
N GLU A 28 17.05 -2.12 0.69
CA GLU A 28 18.26 -2.57 1.37
C GLU A 28 18.87 -3.82 0.74
N GLN A 29 18.04 -4.80 0.37
CA GLN A 29 18.48 -6.05 -0.26
C GLN A 29 18.97 -5.86 -1.69
N THR A 30 18.38 -4.90 -2.42
CA THR A 30 18.79 -4.58 -3.79
C THR A 30 20.12 -3.81 -3.80
N GLY A 31 20.34 -2.93 -2.81
CA GLY A 31 21.46 -1.99 -2.82
C GLY A 31 21.22 -0.89 -3.88
N PRO A 32 22.26 -0.47 -4.63
CA PRO A 32 22.06 0.45 -5.76
C PRO A 32 21.06 -0.14 -6.76
N VAL A 33 19.91 0.53 -6.93
CA VAL A 33 18.81 0.06 -7.77
C VAL A 33 19.13 0.32 -9.24
N PRO A 34 19.20 -0.71 -10.11
CA PRO A 34 19.36 -0.53 -11.55
C PRO A 34 18.14 0.16 -12.20
N ASP A 35 18.36 0.94 -13.25
CA ASP A 35 17.29 1.67 -13.95
C ASP A 35 16.19 0.75 -14.54
N ASP A 36 16.51 -0.50 -14.85
CA ASP A 36 15.57 -1.50 -15.38
C ASP A 36 14.88 -2.34 -14.29
N HIS A 37 15.15 -2.07 -13.01
CA HIS A 37 14.57 -2.78 -11.89
C HIS A 37 13.20 -2.20 -11.50
N ALA A 38 12.29 -3.05 -11.00
CA ALA A 38 10.95 -2.60 -10.57
C ALA A 38 10.99 -1.51 -9.49
N LEU A 39 11.95 -1.57 -8.55
CA LEU A 39 12.15 -0.54 -7.53
C LEU A 39 12.64 0.82 -8.07
N ALA A 40 13.08 0.90 -9.32
CA ALA A 40 13.45 2.18 -9.95
C ALA A 40 12.23 2.99 -10.39
N GLN A 41 11.03 2.40 -10.34
CA GLN A 41 9.82 3.11 -10.71
C GLN A 41 9.51 4.25 -9.73
N ALA A 42 9.06 5.37 -10.29
CA ALA A 42 8.78 6.57 -9.53
C ALA A 42 7.71 6.33 -8.45
N GLY A 43 7.89 6.97 -7.29
CA GLY A 43 6.92 6.95 -6.21
C GLY A 43 6.92 5.68 -5.35
N LEU A 44 7.86 4.75 -5.54
CA LEU A 44 8.03 3.59 -4.66
C LEU A 44 8.86 3.93 -3.40
N GLU A 45 9.99 4.63 -3.57
CA GLU A 45 10.91 4.96 -2.47
C GLU A 45 10.25 5.85 -1.41
N ASN A 46 9.54 6.89 -1.85
CA ASN A 46 8.78 7.81 -0.99
C ASN A 46 7.27 7.48 -0.98
N GLY A 47 6.88 6.27 -1.36
CA GLY A 47 5.47 5.91 -1.55
C GLY A 47 4.61 6.06 -0.29
N GLY A 48 5.19 5.86 0.90
CA GLY A 48 4.48 6.07 2.16
C GLY A 48 4.08 7.54 2.38
N GLU A 49 4.95 8.49 2.03
CA GLU A 49 4.65 9.92 2.14
C GLU A 49 3.59 10.34 1.12
N ILE A 50 3.70 9.83 -0.11
CA ILE A 50 2.72 10.06 -1.18
C ILE A 50 1.32 9.59 -0.77
N VAL A 51 1.20 8.38 -0.22
CA VAL A 51 -0.10 7.86 0.24
C VAL A 51 -0.68 8.73 1.36
N LEU A 52 0.14 9.17 2.32
CA LEU A 52 -0.32 10.04 3.40
C LEU A 52 -0.79 11.39 2.87
N ASP A 53 -0.08 11.97 1.90
CA ASP A 53 -0.47 13.22 1.24
C ASP A 53 -1.83 13.10 0.56
N TYR A 54 -2.07 12.02 -0.19
CA TYR A 54 -3.39 11.76 -0.79
C TYR A 54 -4.51 11.64 0.25
N ILE A 55 -4.25 10.98 1.39
CA ILE A 55 -5.24 10.87 2.46
C ILE A 55 -5.54 12.25 3.06
N ASP A 56 -4.51 13.08 3.28
CA ASP A 56 -4.66 14.43 3.84
C ASP A 56 -5.43 15.36 2.89
N HIS A 57 -5.41 15.09 1.57
CA HIS A 57 -6.16 15.80 0.55
C HIS A 57 -7.55 15.20 0.23
N ASN A 58 -8.03 14.21 0.99
CA ASN A 58 -9.29 13.47 0.75
C ASN A 58 -9.32 12.66 -0.55
N GLU A 59 -8.16 12.26 -1.06
CA GLU A 59 -7.97 11.48 -2.28
C GLU A 59 -7.78 9.99 -1.96
N ALA A 60 -8.65 9.43 -1.10
CA ALA A 60 -8.48 8.07 -0.57
C ALA A 60 -8.50 6.97 -1.65
N GLY A 61 -9.19 7.17 -2.77
CA GLY A 61 -9.13 6.25 -3.91
C GLY A 61 -7.73 6.18 -4.53
N ILE A 62 -7.13 7.34 -4.78
CA ILE A 62 -5.77 7.46 -5.33
C ILE A 62 -4.74 6.92 -4.31
N ALA A 63 -4.95 7.22 -3.02
CA ALA A 63 -4.15 6.64 -1.95
C ALA A 63 -4.17 5.11 -1.97
N PHE A 64 -5.34 4.49 -2.22
CA PHE A 64 -5.46 3.04 -2.30
C PHE A 64 -4.77 2.47 -3.55
N GLU A 65 -4.93 3.11 -4.71
CA GLU A 65 -4.24 2.70 -5.94
C GLU A 65 -2.72 2.75 -5.77
N HIS A 66 -2.19 3.83 -5.18
CA HIS A 66 -0.75 3.96 -4.93
C HIS A 66 -0.24 2.90 -3.97
N LEU A 67 -1.03 2.56 -2.95
CA LEU A 67 -0.70 1.51 -1.99
C LEU A 67 -0.69 0.12 -2.64
N LEU A 68 -1.63 -0.17 -3.55
CA LEU A 68 -1.61 -1.39 -4.36
C LEU A 68 -0.44 -1.41 -5.36
N TYR A 69 -0.08 -0.27 -5.93
CA TYR A 69 1.09 -0.12 -6.79
C TYR A 69 2.38 -0.47 -6.03
N MET A 70 2.56 0.06 -4.82
CA MET A 70 3.70 -0.28 -3.95
C MET A 70 3.82 -1.78 -3.67
N ILE A 71 2.70 -2.51 -3.60
CA ILE A 71 2.70 -3.96 -3.38
C ILE A 71 2.98 -4.71 -4.68
N ASN A 72 2.33 -4.33 -5.79
CA ASN A 72 2.30 -5.14 -6.99
C ASN A 72 3.54 -4.96 -7.89
N GLU A 73 4.14 -3.76 -7.88
CA GLU A 73 5.26 -3.46 -8.77
C GLU A 73 6.53 -4.24 -8.36
N PRO A 74 6.99 -4.24 -7.10
CA PRO A 74 8.10 -5.08 -6.62
C PRO A 74 7.64 -6.43 -6.00
N PRO A 75 6.58 -7.05 -6.54
CA PRO A 75 5.69 -8.05 -5.91
C PRO A 75 5.91 -8.36 -4.41
N LEU A 76 5.58 -7.41 -3.52
CA LEU A 76 5.69 -7.60 -2.08
C LEU A 76 4.70 -8.66 -1.57
N ILE A 77 5.18 -9.55 -0.70
CA ILE A 77 4.33 -10.49 0.03
C ILE A 77 3.92 -9.85 1.36
N VAL A 78 2.67 -9.41 1.42
CA VAL A 78 2.08 -8.85 2.65
C VAL A 78 1.39 -9.94 3.49
N SER A 79 1.32 -9.71 4.79
CA SER A 79 0.73 -10.60 5.77
C SER A 79 -0.79 -10.72 5.60
N GLU A 80 -1.37 -11.80 6.11
CA GLU A 80 -2.83 -11.98 6.15
C GLU A 80 -3.53 -10.83 6.89
N LYS A 81 -2.87 -10.27 7.91
CA LYS A 81 -3.39 -9.10 8.64
C LYS A 81 -3.46 -7.89 7.72
N CYS A 82 -2.41 -7.59 6.97
CA CYS A 82 -2.40 -6.50 6.00
C CYS A 82 -3.43 -6.75 4.90
N THR A 83 -3.52 -7.96 4.33
CA THR A 83 -4.55 -8.32 3.34
C THR A 83 -5.96 -8.04 3.84
N LYS A 84 -6.27 -8.38 5.10
CA LYS A 84 -7.58 -8.08 5.71
C LYS A 84 -7.82 -6.58 5.85
N ILE A 85 -6.80 -5.78 6.13
CA ILE A 85 -6.91 -4.32 6.20
C ILE A 85 -7.18 -3.76 4.79
N LEU A 86 -6.43 -4.19 3.78
CA LEU A 86 -6.62 -3.80 2.38
C LEU A 86 -8.03 -4.11 1.88
N ALA A 87 -8.57 -5.28 2.24
CA ALA A 87 -9.93 -5.67 1.90
C ALA A 87 -10.98 -4.75 2.56
N ARG A 88 -10.74 -4.25 3.78
CA ARG A 88 -11.64 -3.27 4.43
C ARG A 88 -11.58 -1.91 3.74
N ILE A 89 -10.38 -1.44 3.37
CA ILE A 89 -10.20 -0.19 2.62
C ILE A 89 -10.95 -0.29 1.29
N ALA A 90 -10.69 -1.35 0.51
CA ALA A 90 -11.36 -1.60 -0.77
C ALA A 90 -12.88 -1.61 -0.64
N LYS A 91 -13.41 -2.33 0.36
CA LYS A 91 -14.85 -2.37 0.64
C LYS A 91 -15.43 -1.00 0.99
N THR A 92 -14.69 -0.20 1.77
CA THR A 92 -15.12 1.15 2.18
C THR A 92 -15.14 2.13 1.00
N LEU A 93 -14.21 1.96 0.06
CA LEU A 93 -14.08 2.78 -1.14
C LEU A 93 -14.90 2.25 -2.34
N GLU A 94 -15.57 1.11 -2.19
CA GLU A 94 -16.26 0.39 -3.27
C GLU A 94 -15.33 0.06 -4.47
N MET A 95 -14.06 -0.22 -4.17
CA MET A 95 -13.02 -0.51 -5.17
C MET A 95 -12.70 -2.00 -5.24
N PRO A 96 -12.25 -2.50 -6.41
CA PRO A 96 -11.85 -3.89 -6.57
C PRO A 96 -10.56 -4.19 -5.80
N PHE A 97 -10.47 -5.38 -5.20
CA PHE A 97 -9.25 -5.89 -4.57
C PHE A 97 -9.20 -7.42 -4.66
N THR A 98 -8.11 -7.97 -5.22
CA THR A 98 -7.93 -9.40 -5.47
C THR A 98 -6.94 -10.08 -4.52
N GLY A 99 -6.50 -9.40 -3.47
CA GLY A 99 -5.43 -9.89 -2.58
C GLY A 99 -5.73 -11.16 -1.78
N ASP A 100 -6.99 -11.62 -1.72
CA ASP A 100 -7.36 -12.88 -1.04
C ASP A 100 -6.86 -14.15 -1.76
N GLU A 101 -6.48 -14.05 -3.04
CA GLU A 101 -6.04 -15.20 -3.84
C GLU A 101 -4.53 -15.49 -3.72
N ARG A 102 -3.72 -14.46 -3.43
CA ARG A 102 -2.25 -14.60 -3.34
C ARG A 102 -1.76 -15.17 -2.00
N SER A 103 -2.57 -15.12 -0.95
CA SER A 103 -2.25 -15.72 0.36
C SER A 103 -2.49 -17.24 0.43
N ARG A 104 -2.92 -17.87 -0.68
CA ARG A 104 -3.27 -19.30 -0.76
C ARG A 104 -2.24 -20.16 -1.50
N LEU A 105 -1.09 -19.59 -1.88
CA LEU A 105 0.01 -20.30 -2.56
C LEU A 105 1.21 -20.46 -1.63
#